data_AF-A0A101XY33-F1
#
_entry.id   AF-A0A101XY33-F1
#
_cell.length_a   1.000
_cell.length_b   1.000
_cell.length_c   1.000
_cell.angle_alpha   90.00
_cell.angle_beta   90.00
_cell.angle_gamma   90.00
#
_symmetry.space_group_name_H-M   'P 1'
#
loop_
_entity.id
_entity.type
_entity.pdbx_description
1 polymer ?
#
loop_
_entity_poly.entity_id
_entity_poly.type
_entity_poly.pdbx_seq_one_letter_code
_entity_poly.pdbx_strand_id
1 'polypeptide(L)'
;MSTAFSAHISGQRIEVEIVPPTHYSPSILSIRQQTGTFQLHADPDQLAEVEYAIRTYLDGIRYPETPDQQSLLHDECRAAIEGEIA
;
A
#
# COMPACT_ATOMS: atom_id res chain seq x y z
N MET A 1 1.39 -26.02 -12.44
CA MET A 1 0.54 -26.13 -11.23
C MET A 1 0.73 -24.85 -10.44
N SER A 2 -0.34 -24.17 -10.03
CA SER A 2 -0.25 -22.99 -9.15
C SER A 2 -0.59 -23.42 -7.73
N THR A 3 0.32 -23.20 -6.79
CA THR A 3 0.10 -23.44 -5.36
C THR A 3 -0.03 -22.11 -4.65
N ALA A 4 -1.20 -21.84 -4.06
CA ALA A 4 -1.42 -20.65 -3.25
C ALA A 4 -1.14 -21.00 -1.78
N PHE A 5 -0.30 -20.20 -1.12
CA PHE A 5 -0.10 -20.26 0.33
C PHE A 5 -0.83 -19.07 0.95
N SER A 6 -1.73 -19.34 1.90
CA SER A 6 -2.44 -18.31 2.65
C SER A 6 -2.26 -18.53 4.14
N ALA A 7 -2.02 -17.44 4.86
CA ALA A 7 -1.92 -17.42 6.32
C ALA A 7 -2.77 -16.26 6.84
N HIS A 8 -3.63 -16.53 7.82
CA HIS A 8 -4.42 -15.50 8.48
C HIS A 8 -3.66 -14.94 9.68
N ILE A 9 -3.20 -13.69 9.56
CA ILE A 9 -2.28 -13.04 10.52
C ILE A 9 -2.87 -11.83 11.24
N SER A 10 -4.18 -11.58 11.09
CA SER A 10 -4.86 -10.42 11.68
C SER A 10 -4.66 -10.39 13.21
N GLY A 11 -4.21 -9.24 13.73
CA GLY A 11 -3.95 -9.05 15.17
C GLY A 11 -2.60 -9.61 15.67
N GLN A 12 -1.80 -10.21 14.79
CA GLN A 12 -0.45 -10.69 15.12
C GLN A 12 0.60 -9.70 14.63
N ARG A 13 1.71 -9.58 15.39
CA ARG A 13 2.89 -8.87 14.91
C ARG A 13 3.59 -9.72 13.86
N ILE A 14 3.91 -9.10 12.74
CA ILE A 14 4.79 -9.67 11.73
C ILE A 14 6.05 -8.84 11.66
N GLU A 15 7.14 -9.49 11.27
CA GLU A 15 8.38 -8.82 10.92
C GLU A 15 8.64 -9.04 9.44
N VAL A 16 8.86 -7.95 8.70
CA VAL A 16 9.11 -7.98 7.27
C VAL A 16 10.50 -7.43 7.02
N GLU A 17 11.33 -8.19 6.34
CA GLU A 17 12.72 -7.84 6.02
C GLU A 17 13.01 -8.17 4.55
N ILE A 18 13.79 -7.32 3.89
CA ILE A 18 14.37 -7.63 2.58
C ILE A 18 15.85 -7.92 2.80
N VAL A 19 16.26 -9.15 2.52
CA VAL A 19 17.67 -9.53 2.45
C VAL A 19 18.19 -9.16 1.07
N PRO A 20 19.24 -8.32 0.96
CA PRO A 20 19.84 -7.95 -0.31
C PRO A 20 20.34 -9.18 -1.09
N PRO A 21 20.47 -9.06 -2.42
CA PRO A 21 20.96 -10.17 -3.23
C PRO A 21 22.43 -10.45 -2.89
N THR A 22 22.80 -11.72 -2.98
CA THR A 22 24.20 -12.16 -2.90
C THR A 22 24.67 -12.64 -4.27
N HIS A 23 25.95 -12.98 -4.39
CA HIS A 23 26.48 -13.56 -5.63
C HIS A 23 25.78 -14.88 -6.04
N TYR A 24 25.11 -15.54 -5.10
CA TYR A 24 24.51 -16.87 -5.30
C TYR A 24 23.00 -16.91 -5.08
N SER A 25 22.38 -15.79 -4.69
CA SER A 25 20.94 -15.73 -4.41
C SER A 25 20.35 -14.37 -4.79
N PRO A 26 19.12 -14.34 -5.36
CA PRO A 26 18.40 -13.09 -5.55
C PRO A 26 18.00 -12.49 -4.19
N SER A 27 17.41 -11.30 -4.23
CA SER A 27 16.83 -10.67 -3.05
C SER A 27 15.73 -11.55 -2.45
N ILE A 28 15.63 -11.55 -1.12
CA ILE A 28 14.64 -12.37 -0.41
C ILE A 28 13.76 -11.46 0.43
N LEU A 29 12.46 -11.43 0.13
CA LEU A 29 11.45 -10.86 1.01
C LEU A 29 11.08 -11.91 2.06
N SER A 30 11.45 -11.66 3.30
CA SER A 30 11.19 -12.53 4.45
C SER A 30 10.06 -11.94 5.29
N ILE A 31 9.00 -12.71 5.50
CA ILE A 31 7.87 -12.39 6.37
C ILE A 31 7.86 -13.39 7.51
N ARG A 32 8.30 -12.97 8.69
CA ARG A 32 8.31 -13.76 9.91
C ARG A 32 7.02 -13.55 10.70
N GLN A 33 6.37 -14.65 11.03
CA GLN A 33 5.14 -14.75 11.82
C GLN A 33 5.41 -15.63 13.04
N GLN A 34 4.46 -15.68 13.99
CA GLN A 34 4.60 -16.53 15.17
C GLN A 34 4.69 -18.03 14.85
N THR A 35 4.03 -18.45 13.76
CA THR A 35 3.87 -19.85 13.36
C THR A 35 4.85 -20.29 12.27
N GLY A 36 5.65 -19.37 11.72
CA GLY A 36 6.61 -19.68 10.68
C GLY A 36 7.13 -18.47 9.92
N THR A 37 7.97 -18.73 8.93
CA THR A 37 8.55 -17.70 8.07
C THR A 37 8.23 -18.02 6.62
N PHE A 38 7.68 -17.03 5.91
CA PHE A 38 7.50 -17.07 4.47
C PHE A 38 8.65 -16.33 3.80
N GLN A 39 9.27 -16.93 2.79
CA GLN A 39 10.37 -16.33 2.04
C GLN A 39 10.04 -16.33 0.56
N LEU A 40 10.02 -15.14 -0.03
CA LEU A 40 9.87 -14.94 -1.46
C LEU A 40 11.22 -14.56 -2.05
N HIS A 41 11.79 -15.46 -2.84
CA HIS A 41 12.97 -15.19 -3.66
C HIS A 41 12.52 -14.49 -4.93
N ALA A 42 12.90 -13.23 -5.10
CA ALA A 42 12.43 -12.39 -6.18
C ALA A 42 13.49 -11.39 -6.62
N ASP A 43 13.47 -11.06 -7.90
CA ASP A 43 14.34 -10.02 -8.46
C ASP A 43 13.86 -8.62 -8.04
N PRO A 44 14.73 -7.60 -8.10
CA PRO A 44 14.36 -6.24 -7.73
C PRO A 44 13.09 -5.71 -8.44
N ASP A 45 12.92 -6.03 -9.72
CA ASP A 45 11.74 -5.64 -10.49
C ASP A 45 10.45 -6.27 -9.95
N GLN A 46 10.51 -7.54 -9.53
CA GLN A 46 9.37 -8.24 -8.93
C GLN A 46 9.04 -7.70 -7.53
N LEU A 47 10.07 -7.32 -6.74
CA LEU A 47 9.86 -6.67 -5.46
C LEU A 47 9.26 -5.25 -5.61
N ALA A 48 9.62 -4.54 -6.69
CA ALA A 48 9.02 -3.25 -7.01
C ALA A 48 7.51 -3.36 -7.31
N GLU A 49 7.09 -4.41 -8.02
CA GLU A 49 5.65 -4.68 -8.24
C GLU A 49 4.90 -4.95 -6.92
N VAL A 50 5.53 -5.67 -5.99
CA VAL A 50 4.96 -5.90 -4.65
C VAL A 50 4.83 -4.58 -3.87
N GLU A 51 5.86 -3.73 -3.88
CA GLU A 51 5.82 -2.41 -3.26
C GLU A 51 4.72 -1.54 -3.85
N TYR A 52 4.63 -1.49 -5.18
CA TYR A 52 3.63 -0.71 -5.89
C TYR A 52 2.20 -1.14 -5.54
N ALA A 53 1.94 -2.46 -5.52
CA ALA A 53 0.63 -2.99 -5.15
C ALA A 53 0.25 -2.66 -3.70
N ILE A 54 1.18 -2.81 -2.75
CA ILE A 54 0.95 -2.48 -1.34
C ILE A 54 0.70 -0.98 -1.19
N ARG A 55 1.55 -0.14 -1.80
CA ARG A 55 1.43 1.33 -1.72
C ARG A 55 0.10 1.80 -2.30
N THR A 56 -0.27 1.31 -3.49
CA THR A 56 -1.55 1.65 -4.14
C THR A 56 -2.74 1.30 -3.27
N TYR A 57 -2.75 0.12 -2.64
CA TYR A 57 -3.80 -0.26 -1.71
C TYR A 57 -3.83 0.65 -0.47
N LEU A 58 -2.66 0.94 0.12
CA LEU A 58 -2.54 1.82 1.29
C LEU A 58 -2.98 3.25 0.97
N ASP A 59 -2.63 3.78 -0.19
CA ASP A 59 -3.06 5.11 -0.65
C ASP A 59 -4.57 5.16 -0.83
N GLY A 60 -5.17 4.11 -1.40
CA GLY A 60 -6.63 4.01 -1.58
C GLY A 60 -7.42 3.94 -0.26
N ILE A 61 -6.85 3.37 0.80
CA ILE A 61 -7.50 3.38 2.13
C ILE A 61 -7.18 4.64 2.95
N ARG A 62 -6.07 5.34 2.64
CA ARG A 62 -5.67 6.56 3.35
C ARG A 62 -6.62 7.71 3.04
N TYR A 63 -7.27 7.72 1.88
CA TYR A 63 -8.34 8.65 1.51
C TYR A 63 -9.23 8.05 0.41
N PRO A 64 -10.51 7.72 0.66
CA PRO A 64 -11.52 8.26 -0.23
C PRO A 64 -11.45 9.77 -0.03
N GLU A 65 -10.96 10.52 -1.03
CA GLU A 65 -11.27 11.95 -1.08
C GLU A 65 -12.77 12.07 -0.80
N THR A 66 -13.12 12.71 0.31
CA THR A 66 -14.52 13.01 0.59
C THR A 66 -14.95 13.86 -0.60
N PRO A 67 -15.95 13.42 -1.41
CA PRO A 67 -16.44 14.22 -2.53
C PRO A 67 -16.92 15.61 -2.09
N ASP A 68 -17.09 15.81 -0.79
CA ASP A 68 -17.55 17.02 -0.16
C ASP A 68 -16.53 18.16 -0.13
N GLN A 69 -15.21 17.92 -0.16
CA GLN A 69 -14.24 19.02 -0.04
C GLN A 69 -14.16 19.90 -1.30
N GLN A 70 -14.29 19.32 -2.50
CA GLN A 70 -14.36 20.10 -3.74
C GLN A 70 -15.70 20.83 -3.91
N SER A 71 -16.82 20.21 -3.47
CA SER A 71 -18.12 20.89 -3.45
C SER A 71 -18.16 22.04 -2.44
N LEU A 72 -17.62 21.86 -1.23
CA LEU A 72 -17.54 22.92 -0.22
C LEU A 72 -16.71 24.13 -0.70
N LEU A 73 -15.57 23.88 -1.35
CA LEU A 73 -14.74 24.95 -1.95
C LEU A 73 -15.45 25.67 -3.11
N HIS A 74 -16.21 24.93 -3.93
CA HIS A 74 -16.97 25.54 -5.03
C HIS A 74 -18.14 26.38 -4.53
N ASP A 75 -18.84 25.93 -3.49
CA ASP A 75 -19.95 26.69 -2.90
C ASP A 75 -19.46 27.94 -2.17
N GLU A 76 -18.30 27.87 -1.49
CA GLU A 76 -17.66 29.01 -0.83
C GLU A 76 -17.16 30.05 -1.85
N CYS A 77 -16.55 29.62 -2.96
CA CYS A 77 -16.17 30.52 -4.05
C CYS A 77 -17.39 31.19 -4.71
N ARG A 78 -18.50 30.46 -4.88
CA ARG A 78 -19.72 31.02 -5.47
C ARG A 78 -20.35 32.09 -4.57
N ALA A 79 -20.43 31.81 -3.26
CA ALA A 79 -20.98 32.75 -2.30
C ALA A 79 -20.17 34.06 -2.20
N ALA A 80 -18.84 33.98 -2.29
CA ALA A 80 -17.98 35.17 -2.28
C ALA A 80 -18.19 36.06 -3.52
N ILE A 81 -18.37 35.45 -4.70
CA ILE A 81 -18.62 36.20 -5.94
C ILE A 81 -19.99 36.87 -5.90
N GLU A 82 -21.05 36.18 -5.45
CA GLU A 82 -22.41 36.73 -5.42
C GLU A 82 -22.61 37.82 -4.34
N GLY A 83 -21.82 37.80 -3.26
CA GLY A 83 -21.85 38.83 -2.22
C GLY A 83 -21.12 40.13 -2.58
N GLU A 84 -20.23 40.12 -3.56
CA GLU A 84 -19.42 41.28 -3.96
C GLU A 84 -20.08 42.13 -5.08
N ILE A 85 -21.15 41.62 -5.70
CA ILE A 85 -21.93 42.28 -6.76
C ILE A 85 -23.27 42.87 -6.28
N ALA A 86 -23.54 42.86 -4.96
CA ALA A 86 -24.76 43.41 -4.35
C ALA A 86 -24.53 44.76 -3.66
#